data_AF-Q2KZF6-F1
#
_entry.id   AF-Q2KZF6-F1
#
_cell.length_a   1.000
_cell.length_b   1.000
_cell.length_c   1.000
_cell.angle_alpha   90.00
_cell.angle_beta   90.00
_cell.angle_gamma   90.00
#
_symmetry.space_group_name_H-M   'P 1'
#
loop_
_entity.id
_entity.type
_entity.pdbx_description
1 polymer ?
#
loop_
_entity_poly.entity_id
_entity_poly.type
_entity_poly.pdbx_seq_one_letter_code
_entity_poly.pdbx_strand_id
1 'polypeptide(L)' 'MAGKGKCRQQPPKTISDTERSRRQSAVNYARASVGLEGFSLSEADEAHAQRFVDGQISLQEFVQPRADALALQKSSS' A
#
# COMPACT_ATOMS: atom_id res chain seq x y z
N MET A 1 -14.05 -18.47 -26.86
CA MET A 1 -13.01 -19.24 -26.12
C MET A 1 -12.16 -18.26 -25.33
N ALA A 2 -12.34 -18.17 -24.02
CA ALA A 2 -11.70 -17.20 -23.14
C ALA A 2 -10.23 -17.57 -22.85
N GLY A 3 -9.28 -16.77 -23.34
CA GLY A 3 -7.86 -16.89 -23.01
C GLY A 3 -7.56 -16.12 -21.73
N LYS A 4 -7.53 -16.82 -20.59
CA LYS A 4 -7.19 -16.28 -19.26
C LYS A 4 -5.81 -15.61 -19.29
N GLY A 5 -5.78 -14.29 -19.06
CA GLY A 5 -4.56 -13.54 -18.77
C GLY A 5 -3.95 -14.03 -17.46
N LYS A 6 -2.92 -14.86 -17.56
CA LYS A 6 -2.04 -15.15 -16.41
C LYS A 6 -1.22 -13.90 -16.16
N CYS A 7 -1.66 -13.04 -15.24
CA CYS A 7 -0.77 -12.10 -14.56
C CYS A 7 0.36 -12.95 -13.98
N ARG A 8 1.55 -12.83 -14.59
CA ARG A 8 2.75 -13.54 -14.16
C ARG A 8 3.07 -13.04 -12.76
N GLN A 9 2.76 -13.84 -11.74
CA GLN A 9 3.30 -13.64 -10.40
C GLN A 9 4.81 -13.86 -10.51
N GLN A 10 5.54 -12.77 -10.78
CA GLN A 10 6.99 -12.79 -10.75
C GLN A 10 7.42 -13.01 -9.29
N PRO A 11 8.50 -13.79 -9.05
CA PRO A 11 9.07 -13.92 -7.71
C PRO A 11 9.37 -12.52 -7.14
N PRO A 12 9.40 -12.35 -5.80
CA PRO A 12 9.62 -11.05 -5.17
C PRO A 12 10.98 -10.52 -5.62
N LYS A 13 10.96 -9.68 -6.66
CA LYS A 13 12.13 -8.96 -7.11
C LYS A 13 12.39 -7.94 -6.03
N THR A 14 13.48 -8.12 -5.30
CA THR A 14 14.10 -7.05 -4.52
C THR A 14 14.12 -5.81 -5.41
N ILE A 15 13.38 -4.77 -5.00
CA ILE A 15 13.28 -3.53 -5.78
C ILE A 15 14.62 -2.80 -5.73
N SER A 16 14.90 -1.96 -6.73
CA SER A 16 16.12 -1.15 -6.73
C SER A 16 16.08 -0.08 -5.64
N ASP A 17 17.25 0.40 -5.22
CA ASP A 17 17.35 1.51 -4.26
C ASP A 17 16.69 2.79 -4.78
N THR A 18 16.75 3.03 -6.09
CA THR A 18 16.02 4.13 -6.74
C THR A 18 14.50 3.99 -6.54
N GLU A 19 13.95 2.79 -6.75
CA GLU A 19 12.52 2.55 -6.57
C GLU A 19 12.13 2.61 -5.08
N ARG A 20 12.94 2.05 -4.18
CA ARG A 20 12.74 2.20 -2.72
C ARG A 20 12.72 3.67 -2.32
N SER A 21 13.67 4.48 -2.80
CA SER A 21 13.74 5.91 -2.52
C SER A 21 12.52 6.68 -3.05
N ARG A 22 12.06 6.31 -4.26
CA ARG A 22 10.83 6.86 -4.84
C ARG A 22 9.61 6.54 -3.98
N ARG A 23 9.46 5.29 -3.53
CA ARG A 23 8.37 4.86 -2.66
C ARG A 23 8.41 5.55 -1.30
N GLN A 24 9.60 5.65 -0.70
CA GLN A 24 9.78 6.34 0.57
C GLN A 24 9.37 7.81 0.48
N SER A 25 9.74 8.49 -0.61
CA SER A 25 9.37 9.89 -0.85
C SER A 25 7.85 10.04 -0.97
N ALA A 26 7.17 9.13 -1.69
CA ALA A 26 5.72 9.15 -1.83
C ALA A 26 5.00 8.89 -0.49
N VAL A 27 5.48 7.93 0.31
CA VAL A 27 4.94 7.66 1.66
C VAL A 27 5.13 8.86 2.59
N ASN A 28 6.31 9.47 2.58
CA ASN A 28 6.59 10.66 3.39
C ASN A 28 5.69 11.83 3.00
N TYR A 29 5.47 12.05 1.70
CA TYR A 29 4.55 13.08 1.22
C TYR A 29 3.13 12.81 1.72
N ALA A 30 2.61 11.58 1.55
CA ALA A 30 1.26 11.23 2.01
C ALA A 30 1.11 11.40 3.53
N ARG A 31 2.10 10.96 4.32
CA ARG A 31 2.11 11.14 5.78
C ARG A 31 2.07 12.63 6.15
N ALA A 32 2.86 13.47 5.48
CA ALA A 32 2.86 14.91 5.71
C ALA A 32 1.50 15.54 5.35
N SER A 33 0.91 15.18 4.21
CA SER A 33 -0.42 15.66 3.81
C SER A 33 -1.49 15.30 4.85
N VAL A 34 -1.50 14.07 5.35
CA VAL A 34 -2.42 13.64 6.41
C VAL A 34 -2.17 14.42 7.71
N GLY A 35 -0.91 14.65 8.05
CA GLY A 35 -0.51 15.43 9.23
C GLY A 35 -0.93 16.91 9.18
N LEU A 36 -0.91 17.53 8.00
CA LEU A 36 -1.37 18.91 7.79
C LEU A 36 -2.88 19.07 8.07
N GLU A 37 -3.65 18.01 7.88
CA GLU A 37 -5.09 17.95 8.18
C GLU A 37 -5.35 17.59 9.67
N GLY A 38 -4.30 17.44 10.49
CA GLY A 38 -4.41 17.12 11.92
C GLY A 38 -4.63 15.63 12.22
N PHE A 39 -4.45 14.75 11.22
CA PHE A 39 -4.57 13.31 11.40
C PHE A 39 -3.20 12.65 11.59
N SER A 40 -3.20 11.46 12.19
CA SER A 40 -2.03 10.59 12.28
C SER A 40 -2.37 9.21 11.76
N LEU A 41 -1.41 8.57 11.09
CA LEU A 41 -1.56 7.20 10.63
C LEU A 41 -1.54 6.23 11.82
N SER A 42 -2.31 5.15 11.72
CA SER A 42 -2.22 4.06 12.70
C SER A 42 -0.91 3.29 12.54
N GLU A 43 -0.46 2.58 13.58
CA GLU A 43 0.72 1.72 13.50
C GLU A 43 0.59 0.66 12.39
N ALA A 44 -0.62 0.14 12.18
CA ALA A 44 -0.90 -0.83 11.14
C ALA A 44 -0.78 -0.21 9.73
N ASP A 45 -1.14 1.06 9.56
CA ASP A 45 -0.97 1.80 8.30
C ASP A 45 0.51 2.09 8.03
N GLU A 46 1.25 2.48 9.05
CA GLU A 46 2.70 2.70 8.96
C GLU A 46 3.46 1.42 8.57
N ALA A 47 3.16 0.30 9.23
CA ALA A 47 3.77 -0.99 8.92
C ALA A 47 3.47 -1.44 7.48
N HIS A 48 2.27 -1.15 6.97
CA HIS A 48 1.88 -1.50 5.60
C HIS A 48 2.58 -0.62 4.56
N ALA A 49 2.71 0.68 4.84
CA ALA A 49 3.50 1.60 4.02
C ALA A 49 4.96 1.18 3.96
N GLN A 50 5.55 0.76 5.09
CA GLN A 50 6.92 0.26 5.11
C GLN A 50 7.10 -1.00 4.24
N ARG A 51 6.16 -1.95 4.30
CA ARG A 51 6.18 -3.12 3.40
C ARG A 51 6.15 -2.74 1.92
N PHE A 52 5.42 -1.69 1.56
CA PHE A 52 5.42 -1.18 0.19
C PHE A 52 6.77 -0.55 -0.16
N VAL A 53 7.34 0.28 0.72
CA VAL A 53 8.67 0.89 0.53
C VAL A 53 9.76 -0.17 0.38
N ASP A 54 9.69 -1.27 1.12
CA ASP A 54 10.66 -2.36 1.07
C ASP A 54 10.46 -3.33 -0.10
N GLY A 55 9.44 -3.10 -0.93
CA GLY A 55 9.13 -3.96 -2.07
C GLY A 55 8.53 -5.31 -1.69
N GLN A 56 8.07 -5.47 -0.43
CA GLN A 56 7.43 -6.69 0.07
C GLN A 56 6.01 -6.85 -0.47
N ILE A 57 5.37 -5.74 -0.85
CA ILE A 57 4.04 -5.72 -1.48
C ILE A 57 4.06 -4.84 -2.74
N SER A 58 3.20 -5.18 -3.69
CA SER A 58 2.98 -4.40 -4.91
C SER A 58 2.19 -3.13 -4.64
N LEU A 59 2.19 -2.17 -5.58
CA LEU A 59 1.33 -1.00 -5.52
C LEU A 59 -0.15 -1.40 -5.46
N GLN A 60 -0.54 -2.45 -6.21
CA GLN A 60 -1.91 -2.93 -6.21
C GLN A 60 -2.33 -3.37 -4.81
N GLU A 61 -1.50 -4.17 -4.13
CA GLU A 61 -1.75 -4.58 -2.74
C GLU A 61 -1.74 -3.40 -1.77
N PHE A 62 -0.87 -2.41 -1.99
CA PHE A 62 -0.77 -1.23 -1.14
C PHE A 62 -2.01 -0.32 -1.18
N VAL A 63 -2.67 -0.21 -2.33
CA VAL A 63 -3.87 0.64 -2.51
C VAL A 63 -5.19 -0.12 -2.32
N GLN A 64 -5.15 -1.44 -2.08
CA GLN A 64 -6.36 -2.19 -1.83
C GLN A 64 -7.04 -1.69 -0.54
N PRO A 65 -8.35 -1.42 -0.56
CA PRO A 65 -9.08 -1.13 0.66
C PRO A 65 -8.92 -2.28 1.65
N ARG A 66 -8.60 -1.95 2.90
CA ARG A 66 -8.50 -2.97 3.94
C ARG A 66 -9.87 -3.58 4.19
N ALA A 67 -9.92 -4.91 4.26
CA ALA A 67 -11.14 -5.64 4.59
C ALA A 67 -11.75 -5.17 5.91
N ASP A 68 -10.91 -4.80 6.89
CA ASP A 68 -11.35 -4.32 8.20
C ASP A 68 -12.02 -2.93 8.13
N ALA A 69 -11.53 -2.05 7.23
CA ALA A 69 -12.17 -0.77 6.95
C ALA A 69 -13.52 -0.95 6.24
N LEU A 70 -13.63 -1.96 5.37
CA LEU A 70 -14.89 -2.32 4.69
C LEU A 70 -15.89 -3.00 5.63
N ALA A 71 -15.43 -3.73 6.65
CA ALA A 71 -16.28 -4.38 7.64
C ALA A 71 -16.98 -3.36 8.54
N LEU A 72 -16.28 -2.28 8.94
CA LEU A 72 -16.85 -1.20 9.75
C LEU A 72 -17.94 -0.40 9.02
N GLN A 73 -17.83 -0.24 7.69
CA GLN A 73 -18.87 0.41 6.88
C GLN A 73 -20.16 -0.42 6.74
N LYS A 74 -20.08 -1.75 6.92
CA LYS A 74 -21.25 -2.64 6.78
C LYS A 74 -22.02 -2.84 8.09
N SER A 75 -21.43 -2.49 9.23
CA SER A 75 -22.08 -2.58 10.54
C SER A 75 -22.91 -1.36 10.93
N SER A 76 -22.85 -0.28 10.15
CA SER A 76 -23.75 0.87 10.27
C SER A 76 -24.82 0.79 9.20
N SER A 77 -25.77 -0.14 9.35
CA SER A 77 -27.00 -0.17 8.55
C SER A 77 -28.16 -0.71 9.37
#